data_AF-A0A7J7J6W8-F1
#
_entry.id   AF-A0A7J7J6W8-F1
#
_cell.length_a   1.000
_cell.length_b   1.000
_cell.length_c   1.000
_cell.angle_alpha   90.00
_cell.angle_beta   90.00
_cell.angle_gamma   90.00
#
_symmetry.space_group_name_H-M   'P 1'
#
loop_
_entity.id
_entity.type
_entity.pdbx_description
1 polymer ?
#
loop_
_entity_poly.entity_id
_entity_poly.type
_entity_poly.pdbx_seq_one_letter_code
_entity_poly.pdbx_strand_id
1 'polypeptide(L)'
;MATSKNGRVQNGGFWNSQQANYSPATQQLLKNMMQESKLNSFQQRQLNSRVSSGQSLPSTCHPTTSAKPRKPAAKPPPRLKS
;
A
#
# COMPACT_ATOMS: atom_id res chain seq x y z
N MET A 1 -31.99 -32.62 7.57
CA MET A 1 -31.77 -31.58 8.59
C MET A 1 -30.73 -30.59 8.07
N ALA A 2 -30.90 -29.32 8.44
CA ALA A 2 -30.53 -28.15 7.66
C ALA A 2 -29.02 -27.89 7.50
N THR A 3 -28.69 -27.35 6.32
CA THR A 3 -27.39 -26.85 5.92
C THR A 3 -27.12 -25.51 6.59
N SER A 4 -25.97 -25.37 7.28
CA SER A 4 -25.53 -24.06 7.78
C SER A 4 -24.97 -23.25 6.62
N LYS A 5 -25.81 -22.39 6.05
CA LYS A 5 -25.43 -21.37 5.05
C LYS A 5 -24.82 -20.17 5.78
N ASN A 6 -23.51 -20.15 5.95
CA ASN A 6 -22.82 -18.92 6.34
C ASN A 6 -22.54 -18.09 5.08
N GLY A 7 -23.09 -16.87 5.08
CA GLY A 7 -23.21 -15.98 3.94
C GLY A 7 -21.88 -15.65 3.27
N ARG A 8 -21.96 -15.53 1.94
CA ARG A 8 -20.91 -14.95 1.10
C ARG A 8 -20.78 -13.49 1.52
N VAL A 9 -19.78 -13.16 2.33
CA VAL A 9 -19.30 -11.78 2.38
C VAL A 9 -18.81 -11.47 0.97
N GLN A 10 -19.47 -10.53 0.29
CA GLN A 10 -18.91 -9.97 -0.94
C GLN A 10 -17.63 -9.27 -0.53
N ASN A 11 -16.54 -10.02 -0.54
CA ASN A 11 -15.21 -9.52 -0.24
C ASN A 11 -14.73 -8.75 -1.47
N GLY A 12 -15.30 -7.56 -1.69
CA GLY A 12 -14.66 -6.51 -2.47
C GLY A 12 -13.41 -6.08 -1.71
N GLY A 13 -12.37 -6.92 -1.78
CA GLY A 13 -11.17 -6.77 -0.97
C GLY A 13 -10.45 -5.46 -1.28
N PHE A 14 -9.62 -5.02 -0.34
CA PHE A 14 -8.67 -3.91 -0.42
C PHE A 14 -7.81 -3.83 -1.70
N TRP A 15 -7.84 -4.87 -2.53
CA TRP A 15 -7.15 -5.00 -3.82
C TRP A 15 -7.98 -4.51 -5.01
N ASN A 16 -9.26 -4.18 -4.82
CA ASN A 16 -10.04 -3.41 -5.79
C ASN A 16 -9.78 -1.91 -5.57
N SER A 17 -8.51 -1.49 -5.72
CA SER A 17 -8.19 -0.07 -5.77
C SER A 17 -8.75 0.46 -7.09
N GLN A 18 -9.72 1.38 -7.00
CA GLN A 18 -10.24 2.08 -8.17
C GLN A 18 -9.06 2.65 -8.96
N GLN A 19 -8.97 2.30 -10.25
CA GLN A 19 -7.97 2.88 -11.12
C GLN A 19 -8.22 4.39 -11.16
N ALA A 20 -7.24 5.15 -10.70
CA ALA A 20 -7.27 6.59 -10.74
C ALA A 20 -6.95 7.01 -12.18
N ASN A 21 -7.95 7.58 -12.86
CA ASN A 21 -7.75 8.15 -14.19
C ASN A 21 -7.07 9.52 -14.05
N TYR A 22 -5.74 9.54 -14.14
CA TYR A 22 -4.97 10.79 -14.08
C TYR A 22 -4.94 11.46 -15.44
N SER A 23 -5.45 12.70 -15.51
CA SER A 23 -5.24 13.53 -16.70
C SER A 23 -3.74 13.85 -16.89
N PRO A 24 -3.27 14.17 -18.11
CA PRO A 24 -1.88 14.57 -18.32
C PRO A 24 -1.44 15.75 -17.44
N ALA A 25 -2.34 16.73 -17.24
CA ALA A 25 -2.10 17.85 -16.34
C ALA A 25 -1.92 17.41 -14.88
N THR A 26 -2.74 16.47 -14.41
CA THR A 26 -2.61 15.90 -13.06
C THR A 26 -1.31 15.12 -12.90
N GLN A 27 -0.89 14.35 -13.91
CA GLN A 27 0.38 13.61 -13.87
C GLN A 27 1.58 14.57 -13.76
N GLN A 28 1.56 15.68 -14.51
CA GLN A 28 2.60 16.71 -14.43
C GLN A 28 2.61 17.39 -13.05
N LEU A 29 1.44 17.73 -12.51
CA LEU A 29 1.32 18.30 -11.17
C LEU A 29 1.90 17.36 -10.10
N LEU A 30 1.53 16.08 -10.14
CA LEU A 30 2.07 15.07 -9.21
C LEU A 30 3.59 14.97 -9.31
N LYS A 31 4.15 15.03 -10.53
CA LYS A 31 5.59 15.01 -10.75
C LYS A 31 6.28 16.21 -10.09
N ASN A 32 5.75 17.43 -10.29
CA ASN A 32 6.30 18.64 -9.68
C ASN A 32 6.21 18.55 -8.15
N MET A 33 5.06 18.14 -7.61
CA MET A 33 4.88 17.94 -6.17
C MET A 33 5.89 16.94 -5.59
N MET A 34 6.15 15.83 -6.28
CA MET A 34 7.14 14.84 -5.83
C MET A 34 8.56 15.41 -5.79
N GLN A 35 8.93 16.25 -6.77
CA GLN A 35 10.24 16.90 -6.83
C GLN A 35 10.41 17.93 -5.71
N GLU A 36 9.38 18.75 -5.47
CA GLU A 36 9.40 19.77 -4.43
C GLU A 36 9.33 19.20 -3.00
N SER A 37 8.70 18.03 -2.83
CA SER A 37 8.52 17.36 -1.53
C SER A 37 9.78 16.67 -1.00
N LYS A 38 10.95 16.84 -1.65
CA LYS A 38 12.24 16.23 -1.27
C LYS A 38 12.15 14.71 -1.06
N LEU A 39 11.33 14.03 -1.87
CA LEU A 39 11.22 12.57 -1.85
C LEU A 39 12.54 11.94 -2.31
N ASN A 40 12.93 10.82 -1.70
CA ASN A 40 14.10 10.08 -2.19
C ASN A 40 13.76 9.25 -3.44
N SER A 41 14.80 8.75 -4.11
CA SER A 41 14.68 8.01 -5.37
C SER A 41 13.77 6.77 -5.28
N PHE A 42 13.74 6.08 -4.14
CA PHE A 42 12.87 4.92 -3.94
C PHE A 42 11.39 5.33 -3.87
N GLN A 43 11.09 6.37 -3.10
CA GLN A 43 9.75 6.92 -2.97
C GLN A 43 9.25 7.45 -4.32
N GLN A 44 10.08 8.21 -5.04
CA GLN A 44 9.76 8.71 -6.37
C GLN A 44 9.47 7.57 -7.35
N ARG A 45 10.29 6.52 -7.36
CA ARG A 45 10.08 5.35 -8.23
C ARG A 45 8.76 4.65 -7.93
N GLN A 46 8.43 4.45 -6.65
CA GLN A 46 7.19 3.79 -6.23
C GLN A 46 5.94 4.62 -6.57
N LEU A 47 6.01 5.94 -6.46
CA LEU A 47 4.89 6.82 -6.78
C LEU A 47 4.71 6.97 -8.29
N ASN A 48 5.80 7.21 -9.03
CA ASN A 48 5.75 7.31 -10.49
C ASN A 48 5.17 6.04 -11.14
N SER A 49 5.57 4.85 -10.69
CA SER A 49 5.03 3.60 -11.23
C SER A 49 3.52 3.48 -11.04
N ARG A 50 2.99 3.97 -9.92
CA ARG A 50 1.54 3.96 -9.64
C ARG A 50 0.80 5.00 -10.48
N VAL A 51 1.35 6.19 -10.63
CA VAL A 51 0.78 7.24 -11.49
C VAL A 51 0.71 6.77 -12.94
N SER A 52 1.79 6.18 -13.46
CA SER A 52 1.83 5.67 -14.83
C SER A 52 0.90 4.46 -15.07
N SER A 53 0.67 3.63 -14.05
CA SER A 53 -0.25 2.49 -14.13
C SER A 53 -1.71 2.83 -13.83
N GLY A 54 -2.02 4.12 -13.61
CA GLY A 54 -3.37 4.55 -13.24
C GLY A 54 -3.84 3.98 -11.90
N GLN A 55 -2.90 3.60 -11.02
CA GLN A 55 -3.22 3.11 -9.68
C GLN A 55 -3.36 4.27 -8.70
N SER A 56 -4.18 4.08 -7.66
CA SER A 56 -4.26 5.07 -6.59
C SER A 56 -2.90 5.26 -5.90
N LEU A 57 -2.62 6.49 -5.47
CA LEU A 57 -1.43 6.79 -4.68
C LEU A 57 -1.47 6.03 -3.34
N PRO A 58 -0.32 5.55 -2.84
CA PRO A 58 -0.25 4.84 -1.57
C PRO A 58 -0.50 5.80 -0.41
N SER A 59 -1.22 5.34 0.61
CA SER A 59 -1.34 6.05 1.89
C SER A 59 -0.02 6.05 2.68
N THR A 60 0.84 5.07 2.44
CA THR A 60 2.13 4.92 3.12
C THR A 60 3.24 4.59 2.12
N CYS A 61 4.32 5.37 2.14
CA CYS A 61 5.55 5.09 1.40
C CYS A 61 6.67 4.68 2.35
N HIS A 62 7.45 3.68 1.96
CA HIS A 62 8.59 3.25 2.76
C HIS A 62 9.75 4.23 2.58
N PRO A 63 10.52 4.54 3.63
CA PRO A 63 11.54 5.58 3.57
C PRO A 63 12.78 5.15 2.78
N THR A 64 13.21 3.88 2.78
CA THR A 64 14.52 3.52 2.23
C THR A 64 14.57 2.17 1.51
N THR A 65 13.44 1.47 1.36
CA THR A 65 13.43 0.13 0.76
C THR A 65 12.10 -0.23 0.13
N SER A 66 12.15 -0.97 -0.98
CA SER A 66 10.99 -1.67 -1.55
C SER A 66 10.61 -2.93 -0.76
N ALA A 67 11.41 -3.34 0.23
CA ALA A 67 11.11 -4.50 1.05
C ALA A 67 9.92 -4.22 1.99
N LYS A 68 9.05 -5.22 2.16
CA LYS A 68 7.97 -5.18 3.15
C LYS A 68 8.56 -5.05 4.56
N PRO A 69 8.01 -4.21 5.46
CA PRO A 69 8.59 -4.03 6.78
C PRO A 69 8.49 -5.38 7.50
N ARG A 70 9.60 -5.83 8.11
CA ARG A 70 9.56 -7.02 8.95
C ARG A 70 8.68 -6.70 10.16
N LYS A 71 7.60 -7.47 10.35
CA LYS A 71 6.81 -7.37 11.58
C LYS A 71 7.73 -7.70 12.76
N PRO A 72 7.72 -6.92 13.86
CA PRO A 72 8.51 -7.27 15.03
C PRO A 72 8.08 -8.66 15.51
N ALA A 73 9.05 -9.54 15.74
CA ALA A 73 8.79 -10.87 16.27
C ALA A 73 8.14 -10.72 17.65
N ALA A 74 7.02 -11.42 17.88
CA ALA A 74 6.38 -11.43 19.19
C ALA A 74 7.38 -11.95 20.23
N LYS A 75 7.52 -11.25 21.37
CA LYS A 75 8.41 -11.67 22.45
C LYS A 75 7.94 -13.04 22.96
N PRO A 76 8.83 -14.03 23.16
CA PRO A 76 8.42 -15.32 23.71
C PRO A 76 7.89 -15.14 25.14
N PRO A 77 6.90 -15.95 25.57
CA PRO A 77 6.35 -15.83 26.91
C PRO A 77 7.42 -16.18 27.98
N PRO A 78 7.37 -15.55 29.17
CA PRO A 78 8.33 -15.84 30.23
C PRO A 78 8.17 -17.29 30.71
N ARG A 79 9.27 -18.03 30.77
CA ARG A 79 9.28 -19.41 31.28
C ARG A 79 9.19 -19.39 32.81
N LEU A 80 8.16 -20.03 33.37
CA LEU A 80 8.08 -20.30 34.80
C LEU A 80 9.22 -21.26 35.17
N LYS A 81 10.06 -20.88 36.14
CA LYS A 81 11.12 -21.72 36.69
C LYS A 81 10.50 -22.61 37.78
N SER A 82 10.71 -23.92 37.67
CA SER A 82 10.45 -24.86 38.78
C SER A 82 11.64 -24.93 39.70
#